data_AF-A0ABD0RTM5-F1
#
_entry.id   AF-A0ABD0RTM5-F1
#
_cell.length_a   1.000
_cell.length_b   1.000
_cell.length_c   1.000
_cell.angle_alpha   90.00
_cell.angle_beta   90.00
_cell.angle_gamma   90.00
#
_symmetry.space_group_name_H-M   'P 1'
#
loop_
_entity.id
_entity.type
_entity.pdbx_description
1 polymer ?
#
loop_
_entity_poly.entity_id
_entity_poly.type
_entity_poly.pdbx_seq_one_letter_code
_entity_poly.pdbx_strand_id
1 'polypeptide(L)'
;MLYTSLTFKYVFDYHHDDVYWCTADIGWITGHSYITYGPLANGATSVLFEGVPVYPHVGRLWEIIEKYGVSKFYTAPTAIRLLMKYGKEPLQR
;
A
#
# COMPACT_ATOMS: atom_id res chain seq x y z
N MET A 1 -9.50 -17.65 5.31
CA MET A 1 -8.52 -17.25 4.28
C MET A 1 -9.09 -17.18 2.87
N LEU A 2 -10.05 -18.04 2.47
CA LEU A 2 -10.63 -18.00 1.11
C LEU A 2 -11.20 -16.62 0.75
N TYR A 3 -11.98 -16.02 1.66
CA TYR A 3 -12.60 -14.71 1.44
C TYR A 3 -11.56 -13.61 1.13
N THR A 4 -10.53 -13.48 1.98
CA THR A 4 -9.47 -12.46 1.79
C THR A 4 -8.64 -12.70 0.54
N SER A 5 -8.44 -13.95 0.14
CA SER A 5 -7.75 -14.29 -1.13
C SER A 5 -8.59 -13.90 -2.35
N LEU A 6 -9.90 -14.20 -2.34
CA LEU A 6 -10.81 -13.83 -3.43
C LEU A 6 -11.00 -12.32 -3.52
N THR A 7 -11.24 -11.64 -2.39
CA THR A 7 -11.38 -10.18 -2.41
C THR A 7 -10.08 -9.51 -2.84
N PHE A 8 -8.93 -10.02 -2.43
CA PHE A 8 -7.65 -9.50 -2.91
C PHE A 8 -7.55 -9.58 -4.44
N LYS A 9 -7.84 -10.77 -5.00
CA LYS A 9 -7.79 -10.99 -6.45
C LYS A 9 -8.74 -10.09 -7.24
N TYR A 10 -10.02 -10.04 -6.84
CA TYR A 10 -11.06 -9.39 -7.64
C TYR A 10 -11.25 -7.90 -7.34
N VAL A 11 -11.05 -7.45 -6.09
CA VAL A 11 -11.26 -6.03 -5.73
C VAL A 11 -10.07 -5.18 -6.14
N PHE A 12 -8.85 -5.69 -5.96
CA PHE A 12 -7.63 -4.97 -6.38
C PHE A 12 -7.23 -5.30 -7.82
N ASP A 13 -7.95 -6.21 -8.48
CA ASP A 13 -7.66 -6.68 -9.84
C ASP A 13 -6.19 -7.12 -9.96
N TYR A 14 -5.80 -8.03 -9.07
CA TYR A 14 -4.41 -8.46 -8.91
C TYR A 14 -4.02 -9.47 -9.99
N HIS A 15 -2.91 -9.18 -10.68
CA HIS A 15 -2.24 -10.04 -11.65
C HIS A 15 -0.83 -10.39 -11.18
N HIS A 16 -0.23 -11.45 -11.73
CA HIS A 16 1.03 -11.99 -11.19
C HIS A 16 2.22 -11.01 -11.23
N ASP A 17 2.22 -10.07 -12.18
CA ASP A 17 3.26 -9.05 -12.34
C ASP A 17 3.02 -7.78 -11.51
N ASP A 18 1.93 -7.73 -10.73
CA ASP A 18 1.62 -6.58 -9.90
C ASP A 18 2.49 -6.52 -8.63
N VAL A 19 2.92 -5.30 -8.30
CA VAL A 19 3.52 -5.00 -7.00
C VAL A 19 2.49 -4.30 -6.14
N TYR A 20 2.05 -4.98 -5.08
CA TYR A 20 1.01 -4.51 -4.18
C TYR A 20 1.60 -3.82 -2.95
N TRP A 21 1.01 -2.72 -2.51
CA TRP A 21 1.39 -2.07 -1.26
C TRP A 21 0.18 -1.60 -0.47
N CYS A 22 0.05 -2.11 0.76
CA CYS A 22 -0.86 -1.59 1.77
C CYS A 22 -0.07 -0.91 2.89
N THR A 23 -0.43 0.33 3.22
CA THR A 23 0.23 1.14 4.26
C THR A 23 -0.35 0.95 5.67
N ALA A 24 -1.28 0.01 5.83
CA ALA A 24 -1.80 -0.32 7.16
C ALA A 24 -0.70 -0.95 8.04
N ASP A 25 -0.96 -1.00 9.33
CA ASP A 25 -0.15 -1.79 10.25
C ASP A 25 -0.75 -3.20 10.42
N ILE A 26 0.11 -4.19 10.69
CA ILE A 26 -0.30 -5.59 10.88
C ILE A 26 -1.23 -5.78 12.08
N GLY A 27 -1.23 -4.87 13.06
CA GLY A 27 -2.15 -4.88 14.20
C GLY A 27 -3.62 -4.63 13.84
N TRP A 28 -3.93 -4.18 12.62
CA TRP A 28 -5.31 -3.95 12.16
C TRP A 28 -5.82 -5.10 11.28
N ILE A 29 -7.14 -5.21 11.15
CA ILE A 29 -7.76 -6.20 10.25
C ILE A 29 -7.34 -6.02 8.79
N THR A 30 -7.08 -4.78 8.38
CA THR A 30 -6.54 -4.45 7.05
C THR A 30 -5.16 -5.06 6.85
N GLY A 31 -4.28 -5.03 7.87
CA GLY A 31 -2.97 -5.64 7.79
C GLY A 31 -3.04 -7.17 7.71
N HIS A 32 -3.86 -7.80 8.57
CA HIS A 32 -4.07 -9.23 8.49
C HIS A 32 -4.61 -9.66 7.11
N SER A 33 -5.64 -8.98 6.62
CA SER A 33 -6.35 -9.37 5.40
C SER A 33 -5.58 -9.01 4.13
N TYR A 34 -4.98 -7.84 4.09
CA TYR A 34 -4.47 -7.22 2.87
C TYR A 34 -2.97 -6.85 2.91
N ILE A 35 -2.25 -7.12 4.00
CA ILE A 35 -0.77 -7.18 3.97
C ILE A 35 -0.32 -8.64 3.94
N THR A 36 -0.91 -9.47 4.79
CA THR A 36 -0.47 -10.86 4.99
C THR A 36 -1.33 -11.85 4.20
N TYR A 37 -2.55 -12.14 4.63
CA TYR A 37 -3.27 -13.33 4.16
C TYR A 37 -3.71 -13.27 2.69
N GLY A 38 -4.37 -12.19 2.27
CA GLY A 38 -4.85 -12.03 0.89
C GLY A 38 -3.72 -12.01 -0.14
N PRO A 39 -2.70 -11.12 0.01
CA PRO A 39 -1.59 -11.04 -0.91
C PRO A 39 -0.76 -12.33 -0.96
N LEU A 40 -0.31 -12.85 0.19
CA LEU A 40 0.55 -14.04 0.22
C LEU A 40 -0.18 -15.30 -0.26
N ALA A 41 -1.48 -15.44 0.01
CA ALA A 41 -2.27 -16.56 -0.52
C ALA A 41 -2.43 -16.50 -2.05
N ASN A 42 -2.30 -15.32 -2.68
CA ASN A 42 -2.31 -15.14 -4.12
C ASN A 42 -0.89 -15.08 -4.74
N GLY A 43 0.16 -15.30 -3.94
CA GLY A 43 1.54 -15.23 -4.39
C GLY A 43 1.98 -13.82 -4.79
N ALA A 44 1.44 -12.80 -4.13
CA ALA A 44 1.71 -11.41 -4.48
C ALA A 44 3.05 -10.89 -3.97
N THR A 45 3.74 -10.14 -4.84
CA THR A 45 4.87 -9.31 -4.42
C THR A 45 4.33 -8.11 -3.67
N SER A 46 4.68 -7.99 -2.38
CA SER A 46 4.14 -6.95 -1.50
C SER A 46 5.23 -6.12 -0.84
N VAL A 47 4.99 -4.81 -0.71
CA VAL A 47 5.87 -3.91 0.05
C VAL A 47 5.43 -3.90 1.52
N LEU A 48 6.34 -4.27 2.43
CA LEU A 48 6.18 -4.06 3.87
C LEU A 48 6.85 -2.74 4.25
N PHE A 49 6.08 -1.84 4.86
CA PHE A 49 6.54 -0.50 5.22
C PHE A 49 6.60 -0.32 6.73
N GLU A 50 7.76 0.11 7.21
CA GLU A 50 7.96 0.56 8.59
C GLU A 50 8.21 2.07 8.60
N GLY A 51 7.47 2.79 9.44
CA GLY A 51 7.61 4.24 9.61
C GLY A 51 6.30 4.99 9.42
N VAL A 52 6.40 6.28 9.10
CA VAL A 52 5.25 7.18 8.92
C VAL A 52 5.27 7.83 7.55
N PRO A 53 4.10 8.20 6.98
CA PRO A 53 3.98 8.73 5.61
C PRO A 53 4.85 9.95 5.25
N VAL A 54 5.31 10.71 6.25
CA VAL A 54 5.98 12.01 6.08
C VAL A 54 7.43 12.03 6.56
N TYR A 55 7.98 10.88 6.96
CA TYR A 55 9.37 10.79 7.40
C TYR A 55 10.22 10.03 6.37
N PRO A 56 11.40 10.54 5.97
CA PRO A 56 12.03 11.79 6.40
C PRO A 56 11.46 13.06 5.75
N HIS A 57 10.58 12.93 4.74
CA HIS A 57 9.87 14.05 4.11
C HIS A 57 8.52 13.59 3.53
N VAL A 58 7.69 14.54 3.11
CA VAL A 58 6.30 14.32 2.62
C VAL A 58 6.20 13.54 1.30
N GLY A 59 7.29 13.48 0.54
CA GLY A 59 7.42 12.70 -0.70
C GLY A 59 7.66 11.19 -0.49
N ARG A 60 7.82 10.72 0.75
CA ARG A 60 8.29 9.37 1.06
C ARG A 60 7.46 8.26 0.41
N LEU A 61 6.13 8.38 0.42
CA LEU A 61 5.28 7.34 -0.16
C LEU A 61 5.44 7.25 -1.68
N TRP A 62 5.58 8.39 -2.37
CA TRP A 62 5.77 8.44 -3.82
C TRP A 62 7.12 7.87 -4.22
N GLU A 63 8.17 8.15 -3.46
CA GLU A 63 9.49 7.54 -3.69
C GLU A 63 9.47 6.02 -3.56
N ILE A 64 8.69 5.47 -2.61
CA ILE A 64 8.54 4.02 -2.46
C ILE A 64 7.78 3.44 -3.65
N ILE A 65 6.72 4.12 -4.09
CA ILE A 65 5.94 3.71 -5.28
C ILE A 65 6.85 3.67 -6.50
N GLU A 66 7.62 4.73 -6.74
CA GLU A 66 8.54 4.83 -7.88
C GLU A 66 9.68 3.80 -7.79
N LYS A 67 10.32 3.68 -6.62
CA LYS A 67 11.46 2.79 -6.41
C LYS A 67 11.12 1.31 -6.62
N TYR A 68 9.94 0.88 -6.18
CA TYR A 68 9.54 -0.54 -6.26
C TYR A 68 8.53 -0.83 -7.38
N GLY A 69 8.15 0.17 -8.18
CA GLY A 69 7.18 -0.01 -9.26
C GLY A 69 5.81 -0.46 -8.76
N VAL A 70 5.34 0.09 -7.63
CA VAL A 70 4.06 -0.30 -7.01
C VAL A 70 2.91 -0.02 -7.98
N SER A 71 2.19 -1.07 -8.38
CA SER A 71 1.05 -0.97 -9.30
C SER A 71 -0.29 -0.82 -8.55
N LYS A 72 -0.38 -1.31 -7.31
CA LYS A 72 -1.59 -1.23 -6.47
C LYS A 72 -1.26 -0.61 -5.11
N PHE A 73 -1.80 0.58 -4.84
CA PHE A 73 -1.58 1.30 -3.57
C PHE A 73 -2.85 1.37 -2.73
N TYR A 74 -2.78 0.87 -1.50
CA TYR A 74 -3.90 0.84 -0.56
C TYR A 74 -3.55 1.57 0.75
N THR A 75 -4.29 2.64 1.06
CA THR A 75 -4.04 3.48 2.23
C THR A 75 -5.32 4.00 2.86
N ALA A 76 -5.23 4.52 4.07
CA ALA A 76 -6.36 5.11 4.78
C ALA A 76 -6.68 6.52 4.26
N PRO A 77 -7.97 6.94 4.25
CA PRO A 77 -8.36 8.31 3.90
C PRO A 77 -7.68 9.38 4.76
N THR A 78 -7.36 9.07 6.02
CA THR A 78 -6.62 9.98 6.91
C THR A 78 -5.22 10.27 6.40
N ALA A 79 -4.52 9.27 5.84
CA ALA A 79 -3.21 9.47 5.24
C ALA A 79 -3.31 10.32 3.96
N ILE A 80 -4.33 10.11 3.13
CA ILE A 80 -4.58 10.93 1.94
C ILE A 80 -4.81 12.40 2.34
N ARG A 81 -5.69 12.65 3.33
CA ARG A 81 -5.94 14.02 3.83
C ARG A 81 -4.70 14.68 4.43
N LEU A 82 -3.84 13.91 5.10
CA LEU A 82 -2.56 14.41 5.60
C LEU A 82 -1.67 14.90 4.45
N LEU A 83 -1.52 14.11 3.38
CA LEU A 83 -0.71 14.47 2.22
C LEU A 83 -1.29 15.68 1.47
N MET A 84 -2.62 15.78 1.36
CA MET A 84 -3.29 16.92 0.73
C MET A 84 -2.93 18.27 1.38
N LYS A 85 -2.63 18.29 2.68
CA LYS A 85 -2.19 19.49 3.41
C LYS A 85 -0.91 20.10 2.81
N TYR A 86 -0.04 19.30 2.22
CA TYR A 86 1.24 19.71 1.65
C TYR A 86 1.15 20.06 0.15
N GLY A 87 -0.05 20.01 -0.44
CA GLY A 87 -0.28 20.41 -1.82
C GLY A 87 0.58 19.61 -2.82
N LYS A 88 1.32 20.32 -3.68
CA LYS A 88 2.18 19.72 -4.72
C LYS A 88 3.63 19.51 -4.29
N GLU A 89 4.00 19.92 -3.08
CA GLU A 89 5.36 19.74 -2.55
C GLU A 89 5.89 18.29 -2.67
N PRO A 90 5.08 17.23 -2.42
CA PRO A 90 5.53 15.85 -2.57
C PRO A 90 5.90 15.41 -4.00
N LEU A 91 5.51 16.18 -5.03
CA LEU A 91 5.69 15.86 -6.45
C LEU A 91 6.78 16.72 -7.13
N GLN A 92 7.41 17.65 -6.40
CA GLN A 92 8.34 18.65 -6.96
C GLN A 92 9.83 18.29 -6.74
N ARG A 93 10.17 17.00 -6.73
CA ARG A 93 11.58 16.56 -6.76
C ARG A 93 12.03 16.23 -8.17
#